data_AF-A0A1M5TCZ5-F1
#
_entry.id   AF-A0A1M5TCZ5-F1
#
_cell.length_a   1.000
_cell.length_b   1.000
_cell.length_c   1.000
_cell.angle_alpha   90.00
_cell.angle_beta   90.00
_cell.angle_gamma   90.00
#
_symmetry.space_group_name_H-M   'P 1'
#
loop_
_entity.id
_entity.type
_entity.pdbx_description
1 polymer ?
#
loop_
_entity_poly.entity_id
_entity_poly.type
_entity_poly.pdbx_seq_one_letter_code
_entity_poly.pdbx_strand_id
1 'polypeptide(L)'
;MKKVLALVIAMILLAAVTPMTLAADATVYVSVSVDGQLDVAAQPVTVTDMTVQGAIKAAHKAYYSGGEDGYAGGIDKTYNMFLITRAWGVTATPYVILNGAPLGSDPANPATADVAPVKAGDNIVISVSSDPAVAAQAIALTATIADGKATVTATSWTLDFTTFAYSSAPLADAAVVDPDTGAALGTTDQSGSVTTDVPAGGVVAVDGLAAINVNAAASSPAVPAPTASAPAAPAAEDTPLFYPPTNSMLIAMAIVLPPIIVVICIKTSKQSRLDKKAAETKK
;
A
#
# COMPACT_ATOMS: atom_id res chain seq x y z
N MET A 1 -10.60 65.23 -3.98
CA MET A 1 -10.02 64.27 -3.01
C MET A 1 -10.73 62.91 -2.99
N LYS A 2 -12.07 62.80 -3.07
CA LYS A 2 -12.78 61.50 -3.10
C LYS A 2 -12.36 60.54 -4.22
N LYS A 3 -11.97 61.05 -5.40
CA LYS A 3 -11.52 60.23 -6.55
C LYS A 3 -10.12 59.65 -6.39
N VAL A 4 -9.27 60.27 -5.57
CA VAL A 4 -7.89 59.80 -5.31
C VAL A 4 -7.91 58.66 -4.28
N LEU A 5 -8.79 58.75 -3.27
CA LEU A 5 -8.95 57.69 -2.26
C LEU A 5 -9.49 56.39 -2.86
N ALA A 6 -10.43 56.47 -3.81
CA ALA A 6 -10.97 55.29 -4.50
C ALA A 6 -9.92 54.55 -5.34
N LEU A 7 -8.99 55.29 -5.96
CA LEU A 7 -7.91 54.70 -6.76
C LEU A 7 -6.87 54.00 -5.87
N VAL A 8 -6.55 54.58 -4.72
CA VAL A 8 -5.62 53.99 -3.74
C VAL A 8 -6.21 52.73 -3.12
N ILE A 9 -7.50 52.70 -2.80
CA ILE A 9 -8.18 51.50 -2.28
C ILE A 9 -8.24 50.39 -3.34
N ALA A 10 -8.50 50.74 -4.61
CA ALA A 10 -8.48 49.77 -5.71
C ALA A 10 -7.08 49.19 -5.96
N MET A 11 -6.02 50.00 -5.85
CA MET A 11 -4.63 49.52 -5.97
C MET A 11 -4.20 48.63 -4.80
N ILE A 12 -4.67 48.91 -3.57
CA ILE A 12 -4.39 48.04 -2.40
C ILE A 12 -5.14 46.70 -2.52
N LEU A 13 -6.37 46.70 -3.04
CA LEU A 13 -7.12 45.47 -3.31
C LEU A 13 -6.52 44.64 -4.45
N LEU A 14 -5.94 45.29 -5.47
CA LEU A 14 -5.26 44.60 -6.58
C LEU A 14 -3.90 44.01 -6.16
N ALA A 15 -3.23 44.61 -5.17
CA ALA A 15 -2.00 44.08 -4.56
C ALA A 15 -2.26 42.97 -3.52
N ALA A 16 -3.51 42.80 -3.07
CA ALA A 16 -3.92 41.72 -2.16
C ALA A 16 -4.28 40.42 -2.89
N VAL A 17 -4.25 40.42 -4.23
CA VAL A 17 -4.29 39.19 -5.03
C VAL A 17 -2.91 38.54 -4.95
N THR A 18 -2.62 37.96 -3.79
CA THR A 18 -1.61 36.90 -3.72
C THR A 18 -1.94 35.89 -4.83
N PRO A 19 -0.96 35.38 -5.59
CA PRO A 19 -1.22 34.20 -6.39
C PRO A 19 -1.74 33.17 -5.39
N MET A 20 -3.03 32.82 -5.50
CA MET A 20 -3.46 31.53 -5.00
C MET A 20 -2.54 30.57 -5.71
N THR A 21 -1.56 30.01 -5.00
CA THR A 21 -0.89 28.79 -5.41
C THR A 21 -2.03 27.84 -5.68
N LEU A 22 -2.37 27.68 -6.97
CA LEU A 22 -3.27 26.63 -7.43
C LEU A 22 -2.76 25.38 -6.73
N ALA A 23 -3.63 24.70 -5.98
CA ALA A 23 -3.28 23.41 -5.39
C ALA A 23 -2.68 22.58 -6.51
N ALA A 24 -1.38 22.29 -6.40
CA ALA A 24 -0.64 21.70 -7.49
C ALA A 24 -1.09 20.25 -7.59
N ASP A 25 -1.89 19.96 -8.61
CA ASP A 25 -2.22 18.58 -8.96
C ASP A 25 -0.91 17.82 -9.17
N ALA A 26 -0.82 16.61 -8.62
CA ALA A 26 0.33 15.73 -8.81
C ALA A 26 -0.04 14.57 -9.72
N THR A 27 0.90 14.15 -10.57
CA THR A 27 0.77 12.88 -11.29
C THR A 27 1.52 11.81 -10.52
N VAL A 28 0.80 10.79 -10.03
CA VAL A 28 1.36 9.57 -9.44
C VAL A 28 1.14 8.41 -10.40
N TYR A 29 1.78 7.27 -10.15
CA TYR A 29 1.64 6.08 -10.99
C TYR A 29 1.05 4.95 -10.15
N VAL A 30 -0.08 4.40 -10.58
CA VAL A 30 -0.83 3.40 -9.82
C VAL A 30 -0.81 2.06 -10.54
N SER A 31 -0.46 1.02 -9.80
CA SER A 31 -0.59 -0.37 -10.20
C SER A 31 -1.64 -1.06 -9.33
N VAL A 32 -2.47 -1.91 -9.94
CA VAL A 32 -3.50 -2.68 -9.22
C VAL A 32 -3.37 -4.14 -9.60
N SER A 33 -3.22 -5.01 -8.59
CA SER A 33 -3.28 -6.45 -8.71
C SER A 33 -4.48 -7.00 -7.96
N VAL A 34 -5.27 -7.81 -8.65
CA VAL A 34 -6.44 -8.51 -8.12
C VAL A 34 -6.23 -9.99 -8.31
N ASP A 35 -6.34 -10.77 -7.23
CA ASP A 35 -6.21 -12.23 -7.28
C ASP A 35 -4.89 -12.73 -7.91
N GLY A 36 -3.81 -11.96 -7.72
CA GLY A 36 -2.50 -12.27 -8.29
C GLY A 36 -2.38 -11.95 -9.78
N GLN A 37 -3.26 -11.12 -10.33
CA GLN A 37 -3.20 -10.64 -11.71
C GLN A 37 -3.17 -9.11 -11.75
N LEU A 38 -2.19 -8.57 -12.46
CA LEU A 38 -2.04 -7.13 -12.71
C LEU A 38 -3.14 -6.65 -13.66
N ASP A 39 -4.07 -5.87 -13.13
CA ASP A 39 -5.17 -5.26 -13.91
C ASP A 39 -4.81 -3.85 -14.38
N VAL A 40 -4.01 -3.12 -13.59
CA VAL A 40 -3.49 -1.79 -13.94
C VAL A 40 -1.98 -1.80 -13.76
N ALA A 41 -1.23 -1.41 -14.79
CA ALA A 41 0.24 -1.40 -14.79
C ALA A 41 0.78 0.04 -14.77
N ALA A 42 1.12 0.53 -13.57
CA ALA A 42 1.74 1.85 -13.32
C ALA A 42 1.17 2.99 -14.18
N GLN A 43 -0.15 3.10 -14.22
CA GLN A 43 -0.82 4.10 -15.05
C GLN A 43 -0.82 5.47 -14.35
N PRO A 44 -0.64 6.58 -15.10
CA PRO A 44 -0.58 7.91 -14.53
C PRO A 44 -1.95 8.38 -14.02
N VAL A 45 -2.00 8.82 -12.78
CA VAL A 45 -3.22 9.34 -12.12
C VAL A 45 -2.96 10.77 -11.67
N THR A 46 -3.80 11.69 -12.12
CA THR A 46 -3.81 13.07 -11.61
C THR A 46 -4.55 13.12 -10.28
N VAL A 47 -3.87 13.62 -9.26
CA VAL A 47 -4.32 13.63 -7.87
C VAL A 47 -4.46 15.07 -7.39
N THR A 48 -5.67 15.41 -6.94
CA THR A 48 -6.01 16.72 -6.36
C THR A 48 -6.01 16.68 -4.83
N ASP A 49 -6.47 15.56 -4.25
CA ASP A 49 -6.36 15.24 -2.82
C ASP A 49 -5.02 14.52 -2.61
N MET A 50 -4.02 15.25 -2.10
CA MET A 50 -2.61 14.86 -2.01
C MET A 50 -2.32 13.77 -0.94
N THR A 51 -3.20 12.78 -0.85
CA THR A 51 -3.10 11.60 0.01
C THR A 51 -3.11 10.33 -0.84
N VAL A 52 -2.63 9.22 -0.28
CA VAL A 52 -2.71 7.90 -0.94
C VAL A 52 -4.17 7.51 -1.18
N GLN A 53 -5.08 7.81 -0.24
CA GLN A 53 -6.52 7.62 -0.44
C GLN A 53 -7.03 8.41 -1.65
N GLY A 54 -6.66 9.69 -1.76
CA GLY A 54 -7.02 10.55 -2.88
C GLY A 54 -6.55 9.95 -4.21
N ALA A 55 -5.30 9.47 -4.26
CA ALA A 55 -4.75 8.77 -5.41
C ALA A 55 -5.52 7.49 -5.75
N ILE A 56 -5.86 6.67 -4.76
CA ILE A 56 -6.63 5.42 -4.98
C ILE A 56 -8.02 5.75 -5.56
N LYS A 57 -8.72 6.75 -5.02
CA LYS A 57 -10.05 7.15 -5.54
C LYS A 57 -9.96 7.70 -6.95
N ALA A 58 -8.95 8.53 -7.24
CA ALA A 58 -8.70 9.04 -8.58
C ALA A 58 -8.38 7.91 -9.57
N ALA A 59 -7.61 6.90 -9.17
CA ALA A 59 -7.33 5.72 -9.97
C ALA A 59 -8.60 4.89 -10.26
N HIS A 60 -9.45 4.67 -9.26
CA HIS A 60 -10.74 4.00 -9.45
C HIS A 60 -11.60 4.73 -10.48
N LYS A 61 -11.70 6.05 -10.36
CA LYS A 61 -12.47 6.87 -11.32
C LYS A 61 -11.91 6.78 -12.73
N ALA A 62 -10.60 6.70 -12.89
CA ALA A 62 -9.94 6.67 -14.19
C ALA A 62 -9.98 5.29 -14.87
N TYR A 63 -9.82 4.22 -14.09
CA TYR A 63 -9.46 2.90 -14.63
C TYR A 63 -10.37 1.75 -14.18
N TYR A 64 -11.15 1.89 -13.10
CA TYR A 64 -12.09 0.86 -12.69
C TYR A 64 -13.48 1.12 -13.28
N SER A 65 -14.08 0.12 -13.91
CA SER A 65 -15.38 0.27 -14.59
C SER A 65 -16.53 0.63 -13.64
N GLY A 66 -16.43 0.26 -12.36
CA GLY A 66 -17.39 0.66 -11.33
C GLY A 66 -17.13 2.03 -10.71
N GLY A 67 -16.11 2.76 -11.17
CA GLY A 67 -15.73 4.07 -10.63
C GLY A 67 -15.44 4.04 -9.13
N GLU A 68 -15.79 5.11 -8.42
CA GLU A 68 -15.54 5.21 -6.97
C GLU A 68 -16.35 4.22 -6.12
N ASP A 69 -17.43 3.61 -6.65
CA ASP A 69 -18.21 2.58 -5.93
C ASP A 69 -17.39 1.30 -5.66
N GLY A 70 -16.30 1.11 -6.41
CA GLY A 70 -15.30 0.07 -6.17
C GLY A 70 -14.42 0.30 -4.95
N TYR A 71 -14.52 1.46 -4.31
CA TYR A 71 -13.73 1.85 -3.14
C TYR A 71 -14.62 2.05 -1.91
N ALA A 72 -14.18 1.50 -0.77
CA ALA A 72 -14.75 1.84 0.53
C ALA A 72 -13.63 1.88 1.56
N GLY A 73 -13.62 2.94 2.38
CA GLY A 73 -12.68 3.08 3.49
C GLY A 73 -13.21 4.03 4.53
N GLY A 74 -12.73 3.88 5.76
CA GLY A 74 -13.14 4.70 6.89
C GLY A 74 -12.52 4.21 8.18
N ILE A 75 -12.86 4.89 9.28
CA ILE A 75 -12.43 4.46 10.61
C ILE A 75 -13.15 3.16 10.97
N ASP A 76 -12.38 2.08 11.07
CA ASP A 76 -12.88 0.82 11.59
C ASP A 76 -13.10 0.93 13.10
N LYS A 77 -14.26 0.48 13.57
CA LYS A 77 -14.66 0.61 14.98
C LYS A 77 -13.95 -0.38 15.90
N THR A 78 -13.47 -1.50 15.36
CA THR A 78 -12.80 -2.55 16.14
C THR A 78 -11.38 -2.11 16.47
N TYR A 79 -10.68 -1.56 15.48
CA TYR A 79 -9.27 -1.21 15.57
C TYR A 79 -9.01 0.29 15.77
N ASN A 80 -10.04 1.13 15.67
CA ASN A 80 -9.96 2.59 15.74
C ASN A 80 -8.86 3.16 14.82
N MET A 81 -8.75 2.59 13.63
CA MET A 81 -7.81 2.99 12.59
C MET A 81 -8.52 3.08 11.26
N PHE A 82 -8.00 3.90 10.35
CA PHE A 82 -8.51 3.96 9.00
C PHE A 82 -8.18 2.66 8.26
N LEU A 83 -9.20 1.95 7.78
CA LEU A 83 -9.06 0.77 6.94
C LEU A 83 -9.77 0.97 5.61
N ILE A 84 -9.12 0.53 4.54
CA ILE A 84 -9.78 0.29 3.27
C ILE A 84 -10.45 -1.08 3.39
N THR A 85 -11.77 -1.13 3.23
CA THR A 85 -12.60 -2.34 3.34
C THR A 85 -13.10 -2.83 1.98
N ARG A 86 -12.93 -2.00 0.95
CA ARG A 86 -13.12 -2.40 -0.44
C ARG A 86 -12.14 -1.66 -1.33
N ALA A 87 -11.49 -2.40 -2.22
CA ALA A 87 -10.66 -1.86 -3.29
C ALA A 87 -10.89 -2.67 -4.56
N TRP A 88 -11.00 -1.97 -5.69
CA TRP A 88 -11.24 -2.55 -7.00
C TRP A 88 -12.49 -3.45 -7.07
N GLY A 89 -13.53 -3.08 -6.30
CA GLY A 89 -14.75 -3.88 -6.17
C GLY A 89 -14.64 -5.08 -5.22
N VAL A 90 -13.44 -5.47 -4.83
CA VAL A 90 -13.19 -6.59 -3.91
C VAL A 90 -13.38 -6.14 -2.47
N THR A 91 -14.28 -6.80 -1.74
CA THR A 91 -14.55 -6.48 -0.32
C THR A 91 -13.54 -7.18 0.59
N ALA A 92 -12.31 -6.69 0.54
CA ALA A 92 -11.19 -7.11 1.37
C ALA A 92 -10.28 -5.91 1.63
N THR A 93 -9.43 -6.00 2.66
CA THR A 93 -8.40 -4.98 2.91
C THR A 93 -7.20 -5.24 1.99
N PRO A 94 -6.84 -4.29 1.11
CA PRO A 94 -5.71 -4.45 0.22
C PRO A 94 -4.39 -4.19 0.97
N TYR A 95 -3.30 -4.73 0.44
CA TYR A 95 -1.99 -4.13 0.65
C TYR A 95 -1.89 -2.84 -0.18
N VAL A 96 -1.41 -1.77 0.46
CA VAL A 96 -1.11 -0.51 -0.21
C VAL A 96 0.35 -0.20 0.02
N ILE A 97 1.10 -0.08 -1.07
CA ILE A 97 2.55 0.11 -1.07
C ILE A 97 2.82 1.46 -1.71
N LEU A 98 3.61 2.30 -1.04
CA LEU A 98 4.06 3.59 -1.54
C LEU A 98 5.58 3.55 -1.67
N ASN A 99 6.11 3.76 -2.88
CA ASN A 99 7.54 3.91 -3.15
C ASN A 99 8.45 2.81 -2.56
N GLY A 100 8.03 1.55 -2.66
CA GLY A 100 8.86 0.41 -2.28
C GLY A 100 8.54 -0.22 -0.91
N ALA A 101 7.62 0.35 -0.13
CA ALA A 101 7.23 -0.20 1.16
C ALA A 101 5.70 -0.10 1.43
N PRO A 102 5.10 -1.11 2.10
CA PRO A 102 3.72 -1.03 2.56
C PRO A 102 3.48 0.15 3.51
N LEU A 103 2.29 0.75 3.47
CA LEU A 103 1.90 1.71 4.49
C LEU A 103 1.93 1.06 5.89
N GLY A 104 2.49 1.79 6.86
CA GLY A 104 2.66 1.32 8.23
C GLY A 104 3.86 0.40 8.46
N SER A 105 4.66 0.07 7.45
CA SER A 105 5.90 -0.69 7.67
C SER A 105 7.04 0.13 8.28
N ASP A 106 6.99 1.46 8.10
CA ASP A 106 7.94 2.41 8.69
C ASP A 106 7.20 3.30 9.71
N PRO A 107 7.60 3.30 11.00
CA PRO A 107 6.99 4.16 12.01
C PRO A 107 7.15 5.67 11.75
N ALA A 108 8.08 6.08 10.88
CA ALA A 108 8.26 7.47 10.48
C ALA A 108 7.25 7.94 9.41
N ASN A 109 6.58 7.01 8.71
CA ASN A 109 5.60 7.32 7.68
C ASN A 109 4.18 7.12 8.20
N PRO A 110 3.18 7.89 7.70
CA PRO A 110 1.80 7.69 8.13
C PRO A 110 1.33 6.26 7.82
N ALA A 111 0.74 5.62 8.81
CA ALA A 111 0.37 4.21 8.72
C ALA A 111 -0.87 3.95 7.84
N THR A 112 -1.62 5.00 7.49
CA THR A 112 -2.93 4.86 6.84
C THR A 112 -3.07 5.75 5.60
N ALA A 113 -3.81 5.25 4.61
CA ALA A 113 -3.92 5.87 3.29
C ALA A 113 -4.59 7.26 3.29
N ASP A 114 -5.46 7.54 4.26
CA ASP A 114 -6.19 8.81 4.40
C ASP A 114 -5.29 9.99 4.78
N VAL A 115 -4.10 9.72 5.32
CA VAL A 115 -3.16 10.76 5.76
C VAL A 115 -1.75 10.61 5.16
N ALA A 116 -1.42 9.46 4.56
CA ALA A 116 -0.15 9.26 3.87
C ALA A 116 -0.07 10.22 2.66
N PRO A 117 0.89 11.17 2.64
CA PRO A 117 0.98 12.14 1.57
C PRO A 117 1.50 11.48 0.28
N VAL A 118 1.09 12.03 -0.85
CA VAL A 118 1.68 11.70 -2.16
C VAL A 118 2.33 12.92 -2.80
N LYS A 119 3.29 12.69 -3.68
CA LYS A 119 3.95 13.70 -4.51
C LYS A 119 4.05 13.21 -5.95
N ALA A 120 4.33 14.14 -6.86
CA ALA A 120 4.50 13.82 -8.26
C ALA A 120 5.62 12.77 -8.46
N GLY A 121 5.33 11.76 -9.28
CA GLY A 121 6.23 10.64 -9.56
C GLY A 121 6.17 9.48 -8.59
N ASP A 122 5.37 9.55 -7.51
CA ASP A 122 5.21 8.43 -6.60
C ASP A 122 4.63 7.20 -7.30
N ASN A 123 5.12 6.02 -6.89
CA ASN A 123 4.61 4.72 -7.32
C ASN A 123 3.74 4.12 -6.21
N ILE A 124 2.49 3.82 -6.53
CA ILE A 124 1.51 3.22 -5.62
C ILE A 124 1.13 1.86 -6.17
N VAL A 125 1.33 0.80 -5.38
CA VAL A 125 0.88 -0.55 -5.73
C VAL A 125 -0.23 -0.96 -4.77
N ILE A 126 -1.36 -1.39 -5.34
CA ILE A 126 -2.51 -1.92 -4.64
C ILE A 126 -2.60 -3.41 -4.96
N SER A 127 -2.61 -4.26 -3.94
CA SER A 127 -2.79 -5.70 -4.12
C SER A 127 -3.95 -6.18 -3.26
N VAL A 128 -4.93 -6.82 -3.87
CA VAL A 128 -6.15 -7.30 -3.21
C VAL A 128 -6.49 -8.71 -3.66
N SER A 129 -7.04 -9.50 -2.74
CA SER A 129 -7.52 -10.86 -3.01
C SER A 129 -9.00 -10.93 -2.67
N SER A 130 -9.77 -11.54 -3.57
CA SER A 130 -11.18 -11.85 -3.40
C SER A 130 -11.40 -13.15 -2.63
N ASP A 131 -10.38 -14.00 -2.53
CA ASP A 131 -10.41 -15.22 -1.74
C ASP A 131 -9.81 -14.99 -0.34
N PRO A 132 -10.62 -15.06 0.74
CA PRO A 132 -10.11 -14.89 2.11
C PRO A 132 -9.15 -15.99 2.55
N ALA A 133 -9.06 -17.12 1.84
CA ALA A 133 -8.10 -18.19 2.09
C ALA A 133 -6.75 -17.95 1.40
N VAL A 134 -6.67 -17.03 0.43
CA VAL A 134 -5.46 -16.71 -0.32
C VAL A 134 -5.09 -15.26 -0.04
N ALA A 135 -4.01 -15.04 0.70
CA ALA A 135 -3.53 -13.68 0.93
C ALA A 135 -3.08 -13.03 -0.39
N ALA A 136 -3.43 -11.76 -0.57
CA ALA A 136 -2.91 -10.97 -1.68
C ALA A 136 -1.38 -10.86 -1.59
N GLN A 137 -0.69 -10.88 -2.73
CA GLN A 137 0.77 -10.80 -2.76
C GLN A 137 1.22 -9.34 -2.78
N ALA A 138 1.97 -8.92 -1.76
CA ALA A 138 2.45 -7.55 -1.61
C ALA A 138 3.82 -7.37 -2.25
N ILE A 139 3.86 -7.04 -3.54
CA ILE A 139 5.12 -6.81 -4.27
C ILE A 139 5.37 -5.31 -4.37
N ALA A 140 6.50 -4.88 -3.80
CA ALA A 140 6.96 -3.51 -3.86
C ALA A 140 8.08 -3.37 -4.89
N LEU A 141 8.05 -2.29 -5.67
CA LEU A 141 9.05 -2.01 -6.69
C LEU A 141 9.73 -0.66 -6.43
N THR A 142 11.05 -0.63 -6.63
CA THR A 142 11.84 0.58 -6.80
C THR A 142 12.61 0.51 -8.11
N ALA A 143 12.99 1.67 -8.65
CA ALA A 143 13.79 1.71 -9.86
C ALA A 143 14.77 2.89 -9.86
N THR A 144 15.93 2.69 -10.48
CA THR A 144 16.90 3.73 -10.78
C THR A 144 17.27 3.67 -12.25
N ILE A 145 17.66 4.80 -12.83
CA ILE A 145 18.13 4.87 -14.22
C ILE A 145 19.58 5.34 -14.24
N ALA A 146 20.43 4.59 -14.93
CA ALA A 146 21.82 4.96 -15.20
C ALA A 146 22.18 4.53 -16.63
N ASP A 147 22.85 5.40 -17.37
CA ASP A 147 23.36 5.13 -18.72
C ASP A 147 22.30 4.58 -19.69
N GLY A 148 21.05 5.07 -19.59
CA GLY A 148 19.93 4.65 -20.43
C GLY A 148 19.33 3.28 -20.10
N LYS A 149 19.78 2.65 -19.01
CA LYS A 149 19.24 1.39 -18.48
C LYS A 149 18.49 1.65 -17.17
N ALA A 150 17.41 0.91 -16.97
CA ALA A 150 16.69 0.88 -15.70
C ALA A 150 17.14 -0.34 -14.88
N THR A 151 17.47 -0.11 -13.62
CA THR A 151 17.62 -1.16 -12.61
C THR A 151 16.36 -1.15 -11.75
N VAL A 152 15.59 -2.24 -11.83
CA VAL A 152 14.37 -2.44 -11.05
C VAL A 152 14.66 -3.42 -9.92
N THR A 153 14.20 -3.10 -8.72
CA THR A 153 14.29 -3.99 -7.55
C THR A 153 12.90 -4.34 -7.07
N ALA A 154 12.63 -5.63 -6.93
CA ALA A 154 11.37 -6.19 -6.47
C ALA A 154 11.52 -6.84 -5.09
N THR A 155 10.63 -6.45 -4.19
CA THR A 155 10.60 -6.92 -2.80
C THR A 155 9.23 -7.48 -2.48
N SER A 156 9.18 -8.73 -2.05
CA SER A 156 7.98 -9.34 -1.47
C SER A 156 7.86 -8.91 -0.01
N TRP A 157 6.65 -8.52 0.39
CA TRP A 157 6.31 -8.15 1.75
C TRP A 157 5.27 -9.12 2.32
N THR A 158 5.37 -9.40 3.61
CA THR A 158 4.39 -10.22 4.34
C THR A 158 4.03 -9.52 5.64
N LEU A 159 2.73 -9.39 5.92
CA LEU A 159 2.23 -8.92 7.19
C LEU A 159 1.93 -10.11 8.10
N ASP A 160 2.54 -10.13 9.29
CA ASP A 160 2.09 -11.01 10.36
C ASP A 160 0.88 -10.38 11.05
N PHE A 161 -0.31 -10.93 10.80
CA PHE A 161 -1.57 -10.45 11.39
C PHE A 161 -1.68 -10.68 12.92
N THR A 162 -0.74 -11.43 13.51
CA THR A 162 -0.66 -11.61 14.97
C THR A 162 0.05 -10.44 15.63
N THR A 163 1.11 -9.96 15.01
CA THR A 163 2.00 -8.91 15.57
C THR A 163 1.84 -7.56 14.89
N PHE A 164 1.14 -7.51 13.74
CA PHE A 164 1.06 -6.37 12.83
C PHE A 164 2.44 -5.89 12.35
N ALA A 165 3.41 -6.79 12.32
CA ALA A 165 4.76 -6.51 11.84
C ALA A 165 4.90 -6.96 10.38
N TYR A 166 5.55 -6.11 9.58
CA TYR A 166 5.95 -6.46 8.24
C TYR A 166 7.32 -7.15 8.22
N SER A 167 7.44 -8.19 7.41
CA SER A 167 8.72 -8.75 6.98
C SER A 167 8.84 -8.61 5.46
N SER A 168 10.07 -8.66 4.96
CA SER A 168 10.34 -8.58 3.52
C SER A 168 11.45 -9.52 3.08
N ALA A 169 11.40 -9.89 1.80
CA ALA A 169 12.42 -10.66 1.13
C ALA A 169 12.55 -10.19 -0.33
N PRO A 170 13.73 -10.28 -0.95
CA PRO A 170 13.87 -10.10 -2.38
C PRO A 170 12.96 -11.04 -3.16
N LEU A 171 12.31 -10.54 -4.20
CA LEU A 171 11.55 -11.37 -5.12
C LEU A 171 12.48 -11.87 -6.23
N ALA A 172 13.15 -13.00 -5.96
CA ALA A 172 14.07 -13.63 -6.90
C ALA A 172 13.35 -14.44 -7.99
N ASP A 173 14.04 -14.63 -9.12
CA ASP A 173 13.61 -15.45 -10.24
C ASP A 173 12.24 -15.06 -10.85
N ALA A 174 11.80 -13.82 -10.63
CA ALA A 174 10.54 -13.29 -11.13
C ALA A 174 10.67 -12.76 -12.56
N ALA A 175 9.68 -13.06 -13.40
CA ALA A 175 9.64 -12.59 -14.77
C ALA A 175 9.46 -11.07 -14.81
N VAL A 176 10.25 -10.39 -15.65
CA VAL A 176 10.16 -8.95 -15.86
C VAL A 176 9.78 -8.69 -17.31
N VAL A 177 8.70 -7.94 -17.51
CA VAL A 177 8.08 -7.73 -18.83
C VAL A 177 7.71 -6.27 -19.05
N ASP A 178 7.62 -5.89 -20.33
CA ASP A 178 6.90 -4.69 -20.76
C ASP A 178 5.40 -5.03 -20.78
N PRO A 179 4.56 -4.41 -19.92
CA PRO A 179 3.15 -4.75 -19.84
C PRO A 179 2.34 -4.34 -21.08
N ASP A 180 2.82 -3.36 -21.87
CA ASP A 180 2.09 -2.89 -23.06
C ASP A 180 2.27 -3.85 -24.24
N THR A 181 3.48 -4.42 -24.37
CA THR A 181 3.84 -5.28 -25.51
C THR A 181 3.92 -6.76 -25.16
N GLY A 182 4.00 -7.10 -23.88
CA GLY A 182 4.27 -8.46 -23.40
C GLY A 182 5.72 -8.93 -23.63
N ALA A 183 6.62 -8.04 -24.07
CA ALA A 183 8.01 -8.39 -24.32
C ALA A 183 8.73 -8.74 -23.01
N ALA A 184 9.49 -9.83 -23.02
CA ALA A 184 10.35 -10.19 -21.89
C ALA A 184 11.55 -9.23 -21.81
N LEU A 185 11.75 -8.64 -20.64
CA LEU A 185 12.84 -7.71 -20.33
C LEU A 185 13.95 -8.38 -19.49
N GLY A 186 13.61 -9.47 -18.80
CA GLY A 186 14.56 -10.27 -18.05
C GLY A 186 13.91 -11.06 -16.92
N THR A 187 14.74 -11.41 -15.95
CA THR A 187 14.34 -12.10 -14.72
C THR A 187 15.10 -11.47 -13.57
N THR A 188 14.46 -11.30 -12.42
CA THR A 188 15.15 -10.80 -11.23
C THR A 188 16.18 -11.80 -10.73
N ASP A 189 17.32 -11.30 -10.27
CA ASP A 189 18.35 -12.11 -9.64
C ASP A 189 17.99 -12.47 -8.19
N GLN A 190 18.91 -13.13 -7.49
CA GLN A 190 18.73 -13.53 -6.08
C GLN A 190 18.60 -12.35 -5.10
N SER A 191 18.98 -11.14 -5.53
CA SER A 191 18.76 -9.90 -4.79
C SER A 191 17.44 -9.21 -5.17
N GLY A 192 16.62 -9.85 -6.01
CA GLY A 192 15.36 -9.31 -6.50
C GLY A 192 15.55 -8.19 -7.54
N SER A 193 16.72 -8.09 -8.17
CA SER A 193 17.06 -6.99 -9.06
C SER A 193 17.21 -7.43 -10.51
N VAL A 194 16.88 -6.56 -11.44
CA VAL A 194 17.18 -6.73 -12.87
C VAL A 194 17.58 -5.40 -13.49
N THR A 195 18.55 -5.43 -14.40
CA THR A 195 18.90 -4.27 -15.24
C THR A 195 18.49 -4.54 -16.68
N THR A 196 17.66 -3.66 -17.23
CA THR A 196 17.12 -3.75 -18.60
C THR A 196 17.23 -2.41 -19.31
N ASP A 197 17.15 -2.44 -20.64
CA ASP A 197 16.87 -1.22 -21.40
C ASP A 197 15.47 -0.69 -21.02
N VAL A 198 15.33 0.63 -20.97
CA VAL A 198 14.07 1.29 -20.62
C VAL A 198 13.05 1.03 -21.74
N PRO A 199 11.89 0.40 -21.46
CA PRO A 199 10.85 0.20 -22.46
C PRO A 199 10.35 1.54 -23.00
N ALA A 200 9.83 1.55 -24.24
CA ALA A 200 9.35 2.79 -24.87
C ALA A 200 8.23 3.47 -24.06
N GLY A 201 7.34 2.68 -23.45
CA GLY A 201 6.30 3.17 -22.53
C GLY A 201 6.82 3.59 -21.15
N GLY A 202 8.07 3.27 -20.82
CA GLY A 202 8.70 3.59 -19.54
C GLY A 202 8.16 2.79 -18.35
N VAL A 203 7.37 1.74 -18.59
CA VAL A 203 6.79 0.90 -17.54
C VAL A 203 7.40 -0.49 -17.58
N VAL A 204 7.68 -1.03 -16.40
CA VAL A 204 8.14 -2.40 -16.19
C VAL A 204 7.17 -3.09 -15.24
N ALA A 205 6.74 -4.30 -15.59
CA ALA A 205 5.95 -5.17 -14.73
C ALA A 205 6.76 -6.38 -14.26
N VAL A 206 6.53 -6.79 -13.02
CA VAL A 206 7.21 -7.92 -12.37
C VAL A 206 6.17 -8.96 -11.98
N ASP A 207 6.36 -10.18 -12.48
CA ASP A 207 5.58 -11.40 -12.24
C ASP A 207 4.06 -11.29 -12.50
N GLY A 208 3.63 -10.25 -13.24
CA GLY A 208 2.22 -9.93 -13.36
C GLY A 208 1.55 -9.54 -12.03
N LEU A 209 2.33 -9.08 -11.05
CA LEU A 209 1.86 -8.71 -9.70
C LEU A 209 1.99 -7.22 -9.40
N ALA A 210 3.02 -6.57 -9.91
CA ALA A 210 3.25 -5.13 -9.72
C ALA A 210 3.91 -4.52 -10.94
N ALA A 211 3.75 -3.21 -11.12
CA ALA A 211 4.46 -2.45 -12.12
C ALA A 211 4.96 -1.12 -11.59
N ILE A 212 5.95 -0.55 -12.27
CA ILE A 212 6.56 0.75 -11.96
C ILE A 212 6.86 1.50 -13.25
N ASN A 213 6.58 2.81 -13.25
CA ASN A 213 7.08 3.70 -14.28
C ASN A 213 8.52 4.11 -13.93
N VAL A 214 9.50 3.55 -14.63
CA VAL A 214 10.93 3.74 -14.32
C VAL A 214 11.41 5.18 -14.58
N ASN A 215 10.78 5.88 -15.55
CA ASN A 215 11.10 7.27 -15.86
C ASN A 215 10.66 8.21 -14.72
N ALA A 216 9.53 7.92 -14.09
CA ALA A 216 9.04 8.66 -12.94
C ALA A 216 9.80 8.30 -11.65
N ALA A 217 10.10 7.02 -11.45
CA ALA A 217 10.79 6.51 -10.27
C ALA A 217 12.19 7.12 -10.09
N ALA A 218 12.91 7.36 -11.19
CA ALA A 218 14.22 8.02 -11.17
C ALA A 218 14.19 9.45 -10.59
N SER A 219 13.01 10.07 -10.51
CA SER A 219 12.82 11.41 -9.95
C SER A 219 12.46 11.40 -8.46
N SER A 220 12.21 10.22 -7.87
CA SER A 220 11.92 10.09 -6.44
C SER A 220 13.18 9.65 -5.68
N PRO A 221 13.59 10.32 -4.59
CA PRO A 221 14.72 9.87 -3.78
C PRO A 221 14.48 8.44 -3.29
N ALA A 222 15.46 7.57 -3.52
CA ALA A 222 15.40 6.18 -3.10
C ALA A 222 15.20 6.09 -1.58
N VAL A 223 14.17 5.35 -1.16
CA VAL A 223 14.09 4.87 0.23
C VAL A 223 15.18 3.81 0.38
N PRO A 224 16.07 3.89 1.40
CA PRO A 224 17.08 2.87 1.61
C PRO A 224 16.42 1.50 1.72
N ALA A 225 16.93 0.51 0.98
CA ALA A 225 16.49 -0.86 1.14
C ALA A 225 16.66 -1.28 2.62
N PRO A 226 15.69 -2.00 3.23
CA PRO A 226 15.88 -2.53 4.56
C PRO A 226 17.10 -3.46 4.54
N THR A 227 18.10 -3.14 5.34
CA THR A 227 19.28 -3.99 5.51
C THR A 227 18.83 -5.31 6.10
N ALA A 228 19.19 -6.42 5.44
CA ALA A 228 19.04 -7.75 6.00
C ALA A 228 19.74 -7.77 7.37
N SER A 229 18.97 -7.95 8.44
CA SER A 229 19.51 -8.00 9.79
C SER A 229 20.38 -9.25 9.92
N ALA A 230 21.68 -9.06 10.17
CA ALA A 230 22.57 -10.16 10.54
C ALA A 230 22.05 -10.86 11.82
N PRO A 231 22.35 -12.15 12.03
CA PRO A 231 21.92 -12.86 13.24
C PRO A 231 22.42 -12.12 14.47
N ALA A 232 21.50 -11.68 15.32
CA ALA A 232 21.85 -10.95 16.53
C ALA A 232 22.75 -11.82 17.42
N ALA A 233 23.95 -11.33 17.70
CA ALA A 233 24.75 -11.84 18.81
C ALA A 233 23.96 -11.62 20.12
N PRO A 234 24.06 -12.52 21.11
CA PRO A 234 23.31 -12.38 22.35
C PRO A 234 23.73 -11.08 23.06
N ALA A 235 22.79 -10.14 23.16
CA ALA A 235 23.01 -8.86 23.82
C ALA A 235 23.08 -9.05 25.34
N ALA A 236 24.10 -8.44 25.95
CA ALA A 236 24.17 -8.25 27.39
C ALA A 236 23.01 -7.37 27.86
N GLU A 237 22.53 -7.64 29.08
CA GLU A 237 21.41 -6.95 29.72
C GLU A 237 21.72 -5.47 29.95
N ASP A 238 21.27 -4.61 29.03
CA ASP A 238 21.10 -3.18 29.29
C ASP A 238 19.61 -2.90 29.48
N THR A 239 19.30 -2.29 30.62
CA THR A 239 17.94 -1.97 31.08
C THR A 239 17.13 -1.17 30.04
N PRO A 240 15.90 -1.59 29.69
CA PRO A 240 15.10 -0.93 28.67
C PRO A 240 14.54 0.41 29.14
N LEU A 241 14.73 1.45 28.32
CA LEU A 241 13.92 2.67 28.35
C LEU A 241 12.51 2.32 27.85
N PHE A 242 11.61 2.20 28.82
CA PHE A 242 10.20 1.91 28.68
C PHE A 242 9.46 3.08 28.04
N TYR A 243 9.15 3.00 26.75
CA TYR A 243 7.99 3.70 26.19
C TYR A 243 6.77 2.80 26.42
N PRO A 244 5.82 3.14 27.30
CA PRO A 244 4.64 2.32 27.46
C PRO A 244 3.80 2.36 26.17
N PRO A 245 3.37 1.21 25.63
CA PRO A 245 2.17 1.19 24.81
C PRO A 245 1.03 1.75 25.67
N THR A 246 0.18 2.61 25.11
CA THR A 246 -0.99 3.12 25.83
C THR A 246 -1.82 1.91 26.31
N ASN A 247 -2.04 1.84 27.62
CA ASN A 247 -2.69 0.73 28.35
C ASN A 247 -4.05 0.28 27.76
N SER A 248 -4.66 1.07 26.87
CA SER A 248 -5.93 0.75 26.23
C SER A 248 -5.86 -0.42 25.24
N MET A 249 -4.73 -0.65 24.57
CA MET A 249 -4.63 -1.68 23.52
C MET A 249 -4.39 -3.09 24.10
N LEU A 250 -3.55 -3.19 25.13
CA LEU A 250 -3.26 -4.45 25.84
C LEU A 250 -4.45 -4.94 26.67
N ILE A 251 -5.22 -4.01 27.27
CA ILE A 251 -6.45 -4.33 28.01
C ILE A 251 -7.57 -4.78 27.04
N ALA A 252 -7.70 -4.17 25.86
CA ALA A 252 -8.67 -4.60 24.86
C ALA A 252 -8.34 -6.02 24.34
N MET A 253 -7.06 -6.33 24.10
CA MET A 253 -6.65 -7.66 23.62
C MET A 253 -6.84 -8.75 24.69
N ALA A 254 -6.53 -8.48 25.96
CA ALA A 254 -6.69 -9.44 27.05
C ALA A 254 -8.16 -9.70 27.45
N ILE A 255 -9.06 -8.75 27.21
CA ILE A 255 -10.50 -8.89 27.52
C ILE A 255 -11.26 -9.59 26.38
N VAL A 256 -10.87 -9.40 25.11
CA VAL A 256 -11.63 -9.89 23.94
C VAL A 256 -11.19 -11.30 23.51
N LEU A 257 -9.93 -11.70 23.72
CA LEU A 257 -9.45 -13.05 23.35
C LEU A 257 -10.12 -14.20 24.14
N PRO A 258 -10.28 -14.12 25.49
CA PRO A 258 -10.86 -15.20 26.27
C PRO A 258 -12.32 -15.55 25.89
N PRO A 259 -13.25 -14.59 25.68
CA PRO A 259 -14.62 -14.92 25.30
C PRO A 259 -14.72 -15.46 23.86
N ILE A 260 -13.87 -15.03 22.92
CA ILE A 260 -13.85 -15.59 21.55
C ILE A 260 -13.39 -17.05 21.57
N ILE A 261 -12.33 -17.37 22.32
CA ILE A 261 -11.86 -18.75 22.49
C ILE A 261 -12.93 -19.61 23.17
N VAL A 262 -13.64 -19.08 24.18
CA VAL A 262 -14.75 -19.78 24.84
C VAL A 262 -15.92 -20.02 23.88
N VAL A 263 -16.30 -19.06 23.03
CA VAL A 263 -17.37 -19.23 22.03
C VAL A 263 -16.99 -20.27 20.97
N ILE A 264 -15.75 -20.28 20.52
CA ILE A 264 -15.24 -21.29 19.57
C ILE A 264 -15.27 -22.69 20.21
N CYS A 265 -14.78 -22.84 21.45
CA CYS A 265 -14.82 -24.11 22.19
C CYS A 265 -16.24 -24.61 22.50
N ILE A 266 -17.19 -23.71 22.77
CA ILE A 266 -18.60 -24.08 22.99
C ILE A 266 -19.24 -24.53 21.67
N LYS A 267 -18.97 -23.86 20.54
CA LYS A 267 -19.50 -24.28 19.24
C LYS A 267 -18.97 -25.65 18.81
N THR A 268 -17.67 -25.90 18.93
CA THR A 268 -17.06 -27.19 18.56
C THR A 268 -17.52 -28.34 19.45
N SER A 269 -17.69 -28.12 20.76
CA SER A 269 -18.22 -29.15 21.67
C SER A 269 -19.71 -29.44 21.46
N LYS A 270 -20.49 -28.45 21.02
CA LYS A 270 -21.92 -28.66 20.69
C LYS A 270 -22.07 -29.43 19.38
N GLN A 271 -21.23 -29.16 18.39
CA GLN A 271 -21.22 -29.86 17.11
C GLN A 271 -20.88 -31.35 17.30
N SER A 272 -19.82 -31.66 18.06
CA SER A 272 -19.42 -33.06 18.31
C SER A 272 -20.49 -33.88 19.06
N ARG A 273 -21.27 -33.25 19.94
CA ARG A 273 -22.40 -33.91 20.62
C ARG A 273 -23.59 -34.17 19.69
N LEU A 274 -23.84 -33.28 18.73
CA LEU A 274 -24.89 -33.47 17.74
C LEU A 274 -24.52 -34.58 16.76
N ASP A 275 -23.26 -34.62 16.32
CA ASP A 275 -22.75 -35.67 15.43
C ASP A 275 -22.80 -37.05 16.09
N LYS A 276 -22.47 -37.13 17.39
CA LYS A 276 -22.59 -38.38 18.17
C LYS A 276 -24.04 -38.86 18.30
N LYS A 277 -24.98 -37.97 18.59
CA LYS A 277 -26.40 -38.32 18.65
C LYS A 277 -26.95 -38.78 17.29
N ALA A 278 -26.56 -38.12 16.20
CA ALA A 278 -26.96 -38.51 14.86
C ALA A 278 -26.45 -39.90 14.46
N ALA A 279 -25.29 -40.33 14.99
CA ALA A 279 -24.74 -41.67 14.79
C ALA A 279 -25.48 -42.75 15.61
N GLU A 280 -25.96 -42.43 16.81
CA GLU A 280 -26.70 -43.36 17.67
C GLU A 280 -28.14 -43.61 17.18
N THR A 281 -28.81 -42.62 16.57
CA THR A 281 -30.16 -42.80 16.00
C THR A 281 -30.19 -43.58 14.68
N LYS A 282 -29.03 -43.89 14.10
CA LYS A 282 -28.89 -44.67 12.85
C LYS A 282 -28.58 -46.16 13.08
N LYS A 283 -28.52 -46.60 14.34
CA LYS A 283 -28.46 -48.02 14.73
C LYS A 283 -29.82 -48.49 15.22
#